data_AF-A0A0B1S8T8-F1
#
_entry.id   AF-A0A0B1S8T8-F1
#
_cell.length_a   1.000
_cell.length_b   1.000
_cell.length_c   1.000
_cell.angle_alpha   90.00
_cell.angle_beta   90.00
_cell.angle_gamma   90.00
#
_symmetry.space_group_name_H-M   'P 1'
#
loop_
_entity.id
_entity.type
_entity.pdbx_description
1 polymer ?
#
loop_
_entity_poly.entity_id
_entity_poly.type
_entity_poly.pdbx_seq_one_letter_code
_entity_poly.pdbx_strand_id
1 'polypeptide(L)'
;LTYLPYQSPITVIFSAPCPTWHPFECPSGECVPIKYLCDGSPDCSDEYDENKSMCTAATRPPVEETSAFLKALLTAHGKDFLVKVFGPKAKGELAGMGGVDKVAVALS
;
A
#
# COMPACT_ATOMS: atom_id res chain seq x y z
N LEU A 1 -36.03 -23.93 -21.23
CA LEU A 1 -34.76 -23.26 -20.84
C LEU A 1 -34.81 -23.03 -19.34
N THR A 2 -34.61 -24.10 -18.56
CA THR A 2 -34.72 -24.04 -17.10
C THR A 2 -33.43 -24.64 -16.56
N TYR A 3 -32.48 -23.78 -16.20
CA TYR A 3 -31.30 -24.19 -15.45
C TYR A 3 -31.51 -23.80 -13.99
N LEU A 4 -31.53 -24.83 -13.14
CA LEU A 4 -31.86 -24.79 -11.72
C LEU A 4 -30.74 -24.14 -10.87
N PRO A 5 -31.07 -23.63 -9.67
CA PRO A 5 -30.13 -22.95 -8.77
C PRO A 5 -29.30 -23.98 -7.98
N TYR A 6 -27.98 -23.79 -7.94
CA TYR A 6 -27.10 -24.60 -7.09
C TYR A 6 -27.04 -23.97 -5.70
N GLN A 7 -27.77 -24.56 -4.76
CA GLN A 7 -27.77 -24.20 -3.34
C GLN A 7 -26.45 -24.63 -2.68
N SER A 8 -25.66 -23.67 -2.21
CA SER A 8 -24.67 -23.88 -1.14
C SER A 8 -25.31 -23.53 0.22
N PRO A 9 -25.14 -24.35 1.29
CA PRO A 9 -25.93 -24.22 2.50
C PRO A 9 -25.18 -23.51 3.63
N ILE A 10 -24.93 -22.20 3.54
CA ILE A 10 -24.84 -21.27 4.69
C ILE A 10 -25.18 -19.89 4.14
N THR A 11 -26.17 -19.22 4.72
CA THR A 11 -26.49 -17.81 4.44
C THR A 11 -25.35 -16.92 4.92
N VAL A 12 -24.29 -16.81 4.12
CA VAL A 12 -23.37 -15.69 4.19
C VAL A 12 -23.93 -14.66 3.23
N ILE A 13 -24.32 -13.53 3.79
CA ILE A 13 -24.78 -12.33 3.10
C ILE A 13 -23.56 -11.82 2.30
N PHE A 14 -23.25 -12.48 1.18
CA PHE A 14 -22.07 -12.16 0.38
C PHE A 14 -22.39 -10.91 -0.43
N SER A 15 -21.83 -9.78 0.00
CA SER A 15 -21.48 -8.70 -0.94
C SER A 15 -20.76 -9.36 -2.12
N ALA A 16 -21.27 -9.18 -3.34
CA ALA A 16 -20.62 -9.74 -4.51
C ALA A 16 -19.19 -9.18 -4.57
N PRO A 17 -18.16 -10.01 -4.81
CA PRO A 17 -16.79 -9.50 -4.86
C PRO A 17 -16.68 -8.45 -5.97
N CYS A 18 -15.96 -7.37 -5.66
CA CYS A 18 -15.76 -6.28 -6.60
C CYS A 18 -15.19 -6.76 -7.96
N PRO A 19 -15.66 -6.19 -9.08
CA PRO A 19 -15.19 -6.61 -10.40
C PRO A 19 -13.73 -6.21 -10.62
N THR A 20 -13.04 -6.90 -11.53
CA THR A 20 -11.60 -6.70 -11.77
C THR A 20 -11.23 -5.28 -12.22
N TRP A 21 -12.17 -4.54 -12.83
CA TRP A 21 -11.97 -3.16 -13.25
C TRP A 21 -12.17 -2.13 -12.12
N HIS A 22 -12.85 -2.48 -11.03
CA HIS A 22 -13.05 -1.63 -9.84
C HIS A 22 -12.78 -2.48 -8.60
N PRO A 23 -11.53 -2.91 -8.36
CA PRO A 23 -11.25 -4.00 -7.42
C PRO A 23 -11.22 -3.57 -5.95
N PHE A 24 -11.39 -2.29 -5.63
CA PHE A 24 -11.40 -1.81 -4.24
C PHE A 24 -12.83 -1.65 -3.72
N GLU A 25 -13.16 -2.32 -2.62
CA GLU A 25 -14.46 -2.22 -1.95
C GLU A 25 -14.41 -1.14 -0.86
N CYS A 26 -15.20 -0.08 -1.03
CA CYS A 26 -15.43 0.93 -0.01
C CYS A 26 -16.18 0.31 1.18
N PRO A 27 -16.00 0.80 2.43
CA PRO A 27 -16.80 0.36 3.57
C PRO A 27 -18.31 0.63 3.40
N SER A 28 -18.66 1.62 2.58
CA SER A 28 -20.02 1.90 2.11
C SER A 28 -20.61 0.83 1.18
N GLY A 29 -19.80 -0.10 0.66
CA GLY A 29 -20.21 -1.22 -0.20
C GLY A 29 -20.07 -0.94 -1.71
N GLU A 30 -19.54 0.22 -2.08
CA GLU A 30 -19.25 0.58 -3.47
C GLU A 30 -17.90 0.02 -3.92
N CYS A 31 -17.72 -0.17 -5.23
CA CYS A 31 -16.46 -0.63 -5.79
C CYS A 31 -15.83 0.48 -6.62
N VAL A 32 -14.58 0.85 -6.35
CA VAL A 32 -13.85 1.89 -7.10
C VAL A 32 -12.55 1.36 -7.75
N PRO A 33 -12.09 1.95 -8.86
CA PRO A 33 -10.77 1.71 -9.41
C PRO A 33 -9.65 2.13 -8.45
N ILE A 34 -8.55 1.37 -8.42
CA ILE A 34 -7.36 1.71 -7.61
C ILE A 34 -6.80 3.11 -7.94
N LYS A 35 -6.96 3.57 -9.19
CA LYS A 35 -6.50 4.90 -9.64
C LYS A 35 -7.27 6.07 -9.02
N TYR A 36 -8.44 5.83 -8.43
CA TYR A 36 -9.26 6.83 -7.73
C TYR A 36 -9.05 6.77 -6.22
N LEU A 37 -8.10 5.97 -5.74
CA LEU A 37 -7.70 6.03 -4.34
C LEU A 37 -6.76 7.22 -4.16
N CYS A 38 -7.13 8.14 -3.28
CA CYS A 38 -6.32 9.29 -2.91
C CYS A 38 -5.99 10.21 -4.09
N ASP A 39 -6.92 10.35 -5.03
CA ASP A 39 -6.77 11.18 -6.23
C ASP A 39 -7.24 12.62 -6.03
N GLY A 40 -7.79 12.92 -4.85
CA GLY A 40 -8.29 14.23 -4.45
C GLY A 40 -9.77 14.46 -4.77
N SER A 41 -10.47 13.44 -5.27
CA SER A 41 -11.92 13.43 -5.49
C SER A 41 -12.55 12.30 -4.68
N PRO A 42 -13.69 12.53 -3.99
CA PRO A 42 -14.41 11.45 -3.33
C PRO A 42 -15.16 10.60 -4.35
N ASP A 43 -14.74 9.33 -4.49
CA ASP A 43 -15.38 8.32 -5.34
C ASP A 43 -16.15 7.28 -4.51
N CYS A 44 -15.83 7.09 -3.22
CA CYS A 44 -16.71 6.38 -2.29
C CYS A 44 -17.77 7.34 -1.70
N SER A 45 -18.99 6.84 -1.46
CA SER A 45 -20.08 7.56 -0.79
C SER A 45 -19.74 8.04 0.62
N ASP A 46 -18.81 7.35 1.30
CA ASP A 46 -18.28 7.70 2.62
C ASP A 46 -16.90 8.39 2.55
N GLU A 47 -16.44 8.77 1.36
CA GLU A 47 -15.15 9.41 1.08
C GLU A 47 -13.94 8.62 1.62
N TYR A 48 -14.12 7.31 1.83
CA TYR A 48 -13.11 6.47 2.49
C TYR A 48 -11.84 6.29 1.64
N ASP A 49 -12.01 6.29 0.32
CA ASP A 49 -10.95 6.34 -0.68
C ASP A 49 -10.03 7.57 -0.52
N GLU A 50 -10.53 8.66 0.04
CA GLU A 50 -9.79 9.90 0.33
C GLU A 50 -9.39 10.04 1.80
N ASN A 51 -9.61 9.01 2.62
CA ASN A 51 -9.26 9.05 4.03
C ASN A 51 -7.75 9.22 4.21
N LYS A 52 -7.34 10.35 4.81
CA LYS A 52 -5.93 10.67 5.09
C LYS A 52 -5.15 9.58 5.81
N SER A 53 -5.81 8.78 6.64
CA SER A 53 -5.17 7.66 7.35
C SER A 53 -4.72 6.55 6.40
N MET A 54 -5.39 6.39 5.25
CA MET A 54 -5.05 5.46 4.17
C MET A 54 -4.19 6.13 3.08
N CYS A 55 -4.41 7.42 2.82
CA CYS A 55 -3.70 8.23 1.85
C CYS A 55 -2.32 8.73 2.31
N THR A 56 -1.47 7.81 2.75
CA THR A 56 -0.09 8.12 3.18
C THR A 56 0.89 8.24 2.02
N ALA A 57 0.52 7.77 0.83
CA ALA A 57 1.38 7.81 -0.37
C ALA A 57 1.62 9.25 -0.86
N ALA A 58 0.59 10.11 -0.87
CA ALA A 58 0.71 11.49 -1.34
C ALA A 58 1.64 12.37 -0.46
N THR A 59 1.87 11.97 0.79
CA THR A 59 2.79 12.67 1.71
C THR A 59 4.23 12.16 1.64
N ARG A 60 4.51 11.17 0.80
CA ARG A 60 5.85 10.61 0.73
C ARG A 60 6.81 11.60 0.05
N PRO A 61 8.04 11.74 0.56
CA PRO A 61 9.04 12.57 -0.08
C PRO A 61 9.41 12.01 -1.47
N PRO A 62 9.85 12.86 -2.41
CA PRO A 62 10.37 12.42 -3.71
C PRO A 62 11.47 11.36 -3.57
N VAL A 63 11.54 10.43 -4.53
CA VAL A 63 12.51 9.30 -4.52
C VAL A 63 13.94 9.81 -4.33
N GLU A 64 14.29 10.90 -4.99
CA GLU A 64 15.61 11.51 -4.97
C GLU A 64 15.96 11.99 -3.56
N GLU A 65 15.03 12.68 -2.89
CA GLU A 65 15.20 13.18 -1.52
C GLU A 65 15.30 12.02 -0.52
N THR A 66 14.42 11.03 -0.63
CA THR A 66 14.44 9.82 0.21
C THR A 66 15.77 9.07 0.06
N SER A 67 16.24 8.91 -1.18
CA SER A 67 17.51 8.23 -1.46
C SER A 67 18.71 9.00 -0.91
N ALA A 68 18.71 10.33 -1.04
CA ALA A 68 19.76 11.21 -0.54
C ALA A 68 19.81 11.16 0.99
N PHE A 69 18.64 11.19 1.65
CA PHE A 69 18.53 11.07 3.09
C PHE A 69 19.08 9.73 3.61
N LEU A 70 18.65 8.61 3.01
CA LEU A 70 19.13 7.28 3.40
C LEU A 70 20.65 7.12 3.18
N LYS A 71 21.18 7.65 2.07
CA LYS A 71 22.63 7.67 1.80
C LYS A 71 23.38 8.51 2.84
N ALA A 72 22.88 9.69 3.18
CA ALA A 72 23.47 10.56 4.20
C ALA A 72 23.49 9.88 5.57
N LEU A 73 22.39 9.23 5.96
CA LEU A 73 22.26 8.52 7.24
C LEU A 73 23.28 7.38 7.37
N LEU A 74 23.41 6.55 6.34
CA LEU A 74 24.39 5.45 6.31
C LEU A 74 25.83 5.96 6.24
N THR A 75 26.07 7.10 5.58
CA THR A 75 27.40 7.72 5.52
C THR A 75 27.81 8.30 6.88
N ALA A 76 26.89 9.00 7.56
CA ALA A 76 27.14 9.63 8.84
C ALA A 76 27.29 8.62 10.00
N HIS A 77 26.51 7.54 9.96
CA HIS A 77 26.44 6.58 11.07
C HIS A 77 27.06 5.21 10.77
N GLY A 78 27.57 5.03 9.55
CA GLY A 78 28.20 3.80 9.08
C GLY A 78 27.19 2.74 8.59
N LYS A 79 27.69 1.77 7.83
CA LYS A 79 26.91 0.69 7.21
C LYS A 79 26.13 -0.20 8.20
N ASP A 80 26.56 -0.24 9.46
CA ASP A 80 25.92 -1.03 10.52
C ASP A 80 24.88 -0.23 11.31
N PHE A 81 24.59 1.02 10.92
CA PHE A 81 23.59 1.87 11.57
C PHE A 81 22.23 1.16 11.71
N LEU A 82 21.77 0.49 10.66
CA LEU A 82 20.50 -0.23 10.71
C LEU A 82 20.52 -1.40 11.70
N VAL A 83 21.66 -2.06 11.87
CA VAL A 83 21.86 -3.11 12.88
C VAL A 83 21.74 -2.54 14.29
N LYS A 84 22.25 -1.32 14.50
CA LYS A 84 22.20 -0.63 15.79
C LYS A 84 20.79 -0.19 16.17
N VAL A 85 19.97 0.20 15.19
CA VAL A 85 18.59 0.68 15.41
C VAL A 85 17.58 -0.46 15.48
N PHE A 86 17.67 -1.43 14.57
CA PHE A 86 16.67 -2.49 14.38
C PHE A 86 17.15 -3.87 14.83
N GLY A 87 18.38 -3.98 15.35
CA GLY A 87 18.97 -5.22 15.85
C GLY A 87 19.70 -6.05 14.79
N PRO A 88 20.22 -7.24 15.17
CA PRO A 88 21.07 -8.07 14.30
C PRO A 88 20.37 -8.54 13.02
N LYS A 89 19.04 -8.58 13.00
CA LYS A 89 18.25 -8.91 11.81
C LYS A 89 18.39 -7.87 10.69
N ALA A 90 18.83 -6.65 10.99
CA ALA A 90 18.96 -5.59 9.99
C ALA A 90 20.29 -5.60 9.21
N LYS A 91 21.15 -6.59 9.48
CA LYS A 91 22.50 -6.65 8.90
C LYS A 91 22.43 -7.03 7.42
N GLY A 92 22.78 -6.09 6.54
CA GLY A 92 22.75 -6.32 5.10
C GLY A 92 21.35 -6.36 4.49
N GLU A 93 20.31 -6.00 5.24
CA GLU A 93 18.92 -6.03 4.76
C GLU A 93 18.70 -5.11 3.57
N LEU A 94 19.39 -3.95 3.52
CA LEU A 94 19.34 -3.10 2.34
C LEU A 94 19.81 -3.84 1.08
N ALA A 95 20.80 -4.72 1.17
CA ALA A 95 21.24 -5.50 0.04
C ALA A 95 20.18 -6.54 -0.40
N GLY A 96 19.50 -7.18 0.56
CA GLY A 96 18.37 -8.09 0.31
C GLY A 96 17.17 -7.40 -0.34
N MET A 97 16.96 -6.12 -0.03
CA MET A 97 15.93 -5.25 -0.63
C MET A 97 16.38 -4.59 -1.94
N GLY A 98 17.61 -4.88 -2.41
CA GLY A 98 18.15 -4.38 -3.68
C GLY A 98 18.74 -2.96 -3.61
N GLY A 99 19.15 -2.52 -2.43
CA GLY A 99 19.91 -1.30 -2.19
C GLY A 99 19.05 -0.12 -1.74
N VAL A 100 19.74 0.97 -1.38
CA VAL A 100 19.10 2.21 -0.92
C VAL A 100 18.13 2.77 -1.96
N ASP A 101 18.47 2.70 -3.25
CA ASP A 101 17.64 3.27 -4.30
C ASP A 101 16.31 2.52 -4.45
N LYS A 102 16.29 1.19 -4.32
CA LYS A 102 15.03 0.42 -4.33
C LYS A 102 14.19 0.63 -3.08
N VAL A 103 14.82 0.74 -1.93
CA VAL A 103 14.13 1.07 -0.68
C VAL A 103 13.56 2.49 -0.74
N ALA A 104 14.29 3.45 -1.34
CA ALA A 104 13.78 4.79 -1.56
C ALA A 104 12.55 4.80 -2.45
N VAL A 105 12.52 4.03 -3.54
CA VAL A 105 11.32 3.87 -4.39
C VAL A 105 10.12 3.29 -3.63
N ALA A 106 10.34 2.42 -2.65
CA ALA A 106 9.26 1.85 -1.86
C ALA A 106 8.75 2.78 -0.74
N LEU A 107 9.61 3.70 -0.28
CA LEU A 107 9.30 4.68 0.77
C LEU A 107 8.81 6.03 0.22
N SER A 108 8.97 6.23 -1.09
CA SER A 108 8.43 7.31 -1.91
C SER A 108 7.14 6.89 -2.61
#